data_AF-A0A0P0WUZ9-F1
#
_entry.id   AF-A0A0P0WUZ9-F1
#
_cell.length_a   1.000
_cell.length_b   1.000
_cell.length_c   1.000
_cell.angle_alpha   90.00
_cell.angle_beta   90.00
_cell.angle_gamma   90.00
#
_symmetry.space_group_name_H-M   'P 1'
#
loop_
_entity.id
_entity.type
_entity.pdbx_description
1 polymer ?
#
loop_
_entity_poly.entity_id
_entity_poly.type
_entity_poly.pdbx_seq_one_letter_code
_entity_poly.pdbx_strand_id
1 'polypeptide(L)'
;MEKKKLNNFNMPVYMPSTHEVKTIIMRSKLFIINQIQLSESNWDPYDDDLEGEVVLYPAQSGLNVARSLRPVLRRLFTTYFGESVQDVLFLRIASNVSKYLDKRKGKHNVIALSLARTYGDGVL
;
A
#
# COMPACT_ATOMS: atom_id res chain seq x y z
N MET A 1 -24.52 3.59 3.36
CA MET A 1 -23.57 3.10 4.39
C MET A 1 -23.91 3.76 5.70
N GLU A 2 -24.18 3.00 6.76
CA GLU A 2 -24.48 3.54 8.08
C GLU A 2 -23.22 4.15 8.71
N LYS A 3 -23.31 5.39 9.21
CA LYS A 3 -22.19 6.10 9.87
C LYS A 3 -21.58 5.26 11.01
N LYS A 4 -22.40 4.53 11.76
CA LYS A 4 -21.96 3.64 12.85
C LYS A 4 -21.07 2.50 12.34
N LYS A 5 -21.38 1.89 11.19
CA LYS A 5 -20.53 0.87 10.58
C LYS A 5 -19.19 1.48 10.17
N LEU A 6 -19.19 2.63 9.50
CA LEU A 6 -17.95 3.29 9.11
C LEU A 6 -17.05 3.61 10.32
N ASN A 7 -17.62 4.16 11.39
CA ASN A 7 -16.87 4.51 12.61
C ASN A 7 -16.26 3.29 13.33
N ASN A 8 -16.83 2.11 13.12
CA ASN A 8 -16.37 0.86 13.74
C ASN A 8 -15.47 0.03 12.80
N PHE A 9 -15.24 0.51 11.57
CA PHE A 9 -14.38 -0.18 10.60
C PHE A 9 -12.92 0.27 10.80
N ASN A 10 -12.03 -0.69 11.03
CA ASN A 10 -10.59 -0.47 11.06
C ASN A 10 -9.95 -1.19 9.87
N MET A 11 -9.01 -0.54 9.20
CA MET A 11 -8.24 -1.16 8.14
C MET A 11 -7.10 -1.99 8.75
N PRO A 12 -7.01 -3.30 8.50
CA PRO A 12 -5.98 -4.16 9.06
C PRO A 12 -4.65 -4.04 8.29
N VAL A 13 -4.24 -2.81 7.99
CA VAL A 13 -3.04 -2.49 7.21
C VAL A 13 -2.27 -1.41 7.94
N TYR A 14 -0.98 -1.64 8.13
CA TYR A 14 -0.05 -0.70 8.72
C TYR A 14 1.11 -0.48 7.75
N MET A 15 1.52 0.79 7.61
CA MET A 15 2.62 1.20 6.74
C MET A 15 3.79 1.63 7.63
N PRO A 16 4.74 0.72 7.93
CA PRO A 16 5.84 1.06 8.82
C PRO A 16 6.85 1.99 8.13
N SER A 17 7.51 2.81 8.93
CA SER A 17 8.73 3.50 8.54
C SER A 17 9.93 2.54 8.52
N THR A 18 10.96 2.89 7.77
CA THR A 18 12.24 2.15 7.78
C THR A 18 12.86 2.11 9.18
N HIS A 19 12.65 3.15 9.99
CA HIS A 19 13.11 3.21 11.38
C HIS A 19 12.40 2.18 12.27
N GLU A 20 11.07 2.05 12.17
CA GLU A 20 10.29 1.07 12.93
C GLU A 20 10.70 -0.36 12.57
N VAL A 21 10.83 -0.64 11.26
CA VAL A 21 11.31 -1.95 10.78
C VAL A 21 12.68 -2.29 11.34
N LYS A 22 13.66 -1.37 11.22
CA LYS A 22 15.02 -1.58 11.78
C LYS A 22 14.96 -1.84 13.27
N THR A 23 14.20 -1.03 14.00
CA THR A 23 14.09 -1.12 15.46
C THR A 23 13.55 -2.47 15.90
N ILE A 24 12.51 -2.99 15.25
CA ILE A 24 11.92 -4.29 15.58
C ILE A 24 12.92 -5.42 15.28
N ILE A 25 13.59 -5.39 14.13
CA ILE A 25 14.56 -6.43 13.75
C ILE A 25 15.73 -6.45 14.72
N MET A 26 16.34 -5.30 15.04
CA MET A 26 17.44 -5.22 15.99
C MET A 26 17.04 -5.68 17.39
N ARG A 27 15.83 -5.31 17.86
CA ARG A 27 15.30 -5.76 19.15
C ARG A 27 15.07 -7.26 19.21
N SER A 28 14.70 -7.89 18.09
CA SER A 28 14.51 -9.34 18.03
C SER A 28 15.79 -10.11 18.29
N LYS A 29 16.96 -9.54 17.93
CA LYS A 29 18.28 -10.20 17.93
C LYS A 29 18.33 -11.52 17.14
N LEU A 30 17.33 -11.80 16.30
CA LEU A 30 17.22 -13.01 15.47
C LEU A 30 17.85 -12.84 14.09
N PHE A 31 18.02 -11.59 13.66
CA PHE A 31 18.51 -11.26 12.34
C PHE A 31 19.48 -10.08 12.36
N ILE A 32 20.46 -10.13 11.47
CA ILE A 32 21.31 -9.03 11.05
C ILE A 32 20.70 -8.45 9.78
N ILE A 33 20.62 -7.12 9.70
CA ILE A 33 20.18 -6.44 8.48
C ILE A 33 21.41 -6.25 7.59
N ASN A 34 21.48 -6.99 6.48
CA ASN A 34 22.55 -6.85 5.49
C ASN A 34 22.32 -5.61 4.62
N GLN A 35 21.07 -5.43 4.18
CA GLN A 35 20.66 -4.32 3.34
C GLN A 35 19.22 -3.94 3.66
N ILE A 36 18.94 -2.64 3.58
CA ILE A 36 17.59 -2.09 3.60
C ILE A 36 17.51 -1.02 2.52
N GLN A 37 16.53 -1.15 1.64
CA GLN A 37 16.29 -0.22 0.54
C GLN A 37 14.86 0.29 0.62
N LEU A 38 14.72 1.60 0.42
CA LEU A 38 13.43 2.24 0.17
C LEU A 38 13.36 2.55 -1.32
N SER A 39 12.36 1.98 -1.99
CA SER A 39 12.09 2.22 -3.40
C SER A 39 10.69 2.79 -3.57
N GLU A 40 10.48 3.54 -4.64
CA GLU A 40 9.16 4.02 -5.00
C GLU A 40 8.58 3.19 -6.15
N SER A 41 7.25 3.05 -6.19
CA SER A 41 6.51 2.45 -7.31
C SER A 41 5.26 3.27 -7.56
N ASN A 42 4.86 3.48 -8.81
CA ASN A 42 3.61 4.18 -9.13
C ASN A 42 2.39 3.41 -8.58
N TRP A 43 1.31 4.14 -8.25
CA TRP A 43 0.05 3.53 -7.82
C TRP A 43 -0.62 2.76 -8.97
N ASP A 44 -0.61 3.33 -10.18
CA ASP A 44 -1.13 2.67 -11.37
C ASP A 44 -0.12 1.60 -11.82
N PRO A 45 -0.50 0.30 -11.82
CA PRO A 45 0.41 -0.77 -12.23
C PRO A 45 0.79 -0.73 -13.71
N TYR A 46 0.12 0.10 -14.53
CA TYR A 46 0.42 0.30 -15.95
C TYR A 46 1.17 1.61 -16.24
N ASP A 47 1.52 2.38 -15.21
CA ASP A 47 2.33 3.60 -15.34
C ASP A 47 3.80 3.25 -15.07
N ASP A 48 4.57 3.08 -16.14
CA ASP A 48 5.99 2.69 -16.13
C ASP A 48 6.95 3.88 -16.06
N ASP A 49 6.44 5.11 -16.16
CA ASP A 49 7.24 6.33 -16.03
C ASP A 49 7.53 6.62 -14.54
N LEU A 50 8.67 6.20 -14.02
CA LEU A 50 9.00 6.42 -12.60
C LEU A 50 9.50 7.84 -12.30
N GLU A 51 10.00 8.54 -13.31
CA GLU A 51 10.66 9.85 -13.18
C GLU A 51 9.71 11.02 -13.45
N GLY A 52 8.71 10.84 -14.31
CA GLY A 52 7.72 11.87 -14.59
C GLY A 52 6.87 12.23 -13.37
N GLU A 53 6.52 13.51 -13.26
CA GLU A 53 5.72 14.03 -12.14
C GLU A 53 4.21 14.09 -12.44
N VAL A 54 3.85 13.93 -13.71
CA VAL A 54 2.48 14.11 -14.23
C VAL A 54 1.92 12.77 -14.69
N VAL A 55 0.62 12.56 -14.46
CA VAL A 55 -0.12 11.42 -14.99
C VAL A 55 -0.87 11.87 -16.25
N LEU A 56 -0.55 11.29 -17.40
CA LEU A 56 -1.15 11.68 -18.69
C LEU A 56 -2.66 11.40 -18.75
N TYR A 57 -3.12 10.33 -18.10
CA TYR A 57 -4.51 9.90 -18.12
C TYR A 57 -5.06 9.63 -16.71
N PRO A 58 -5.23 10.66 -15.85
CA PRO A 58 -5.58 10.47 -14.44
C PRO A 58 -6.85 9.66 -14.21
N ALA A 59 -7.86 9.82 -15.08
CA ALA A 59 -9.11 9.06 -15.02
C ALA A 59 -8.91 7.55 -15.26
N GLN A 60 -8.11 7.21 -16.28
CA GLN A 60 -7.80 5.81 -16.59
C GLN A 60 -6.92 5.20 -15.49
N SER A 61 -5.93 5.95 -15.01
CA SER A 61 -5.08 5.52 -13.91
C SER A 61 -5.86 5.33 -12.61
N GLY A 62 -6.82 6.20 -12.31
CA GLY A 62 -7.72 6.00 -11.17
C GLY A 62 -8.55 4.71 -11.27
N LEU A 63 -9.03 4.36 -12.47
CA LEU A 63 -9.70 3.09 -12.72
C LEU A 63 -8.75 1.89 -12.57
N ASN A 64 -7.53 1.99 -13.07
CA ASN A 64 -6.52 0.94 -12.96
C ASN A 64 -6.16 0.66 -11.49
N VAL A 65 -5.92 1.72 -10.71
CA VAL A 65 -5.66 1.62 -9.27
C VAL A 65 -6.86 1.00 -8.52
N ALA A 66 -8.08 1.43 -8.82
CA ALA A 66 -9.26 0.84 -8.19
C ALA A 66 -9.43 -0.65 -8.54
N ARG A 67 -9.10 -1.04 -9.78
CA ARG A 67 -9.11 -2.44 -10.22
C ARG A 67 -8.03 -3.27 -9.53
N SER A 68 -6.81 -2.74 -9.34
CA SER A 68 -5.73 -3.45 -8.64
C SER A 68 -6.02 -3.64 -7.15
N LEU A 69 -6.65 -2.65 -6.51
CA LEU A 69 -7.07 -2.72 -5.10
C LEU A 69 -8.27 -3.64 -4.88
N ARG A 70 -9.13 -3.85 -5.89
CA ARG A 70 -10.38 -4.59 -5.74
C ARG A 70 -10.17 -6.03 -5.24
N PRO A 71 -9.34 -6.88 -5.85
CA PRO A 71 -9.10 -8.23 -5.32
C PRO A 71 -8.58 -8.24 -3.88
N VAL A 72 -7.73 -7.28 -3.51
CA VAL A 72 -7.10 -7.17 -2.18
C VAL A 72 -8.13 -6.80 -1.10
N LEU A 73 -8.98 -5.82 -1.38
CA LEU A 73 -9.89 -5.23 -0.38
C LEU A 73 -11.32 -5.77 -0.43
N ARG A 74 -11.73 -6.42 -1.54
CA ARG A 74 -13.12 -6.87 -1.74
C ARG A 74 -13.63 -7.71 -0.60
N ARG A 75 -12.91 -8.77 -0.21
CA ARG A 75 -13.36 -9.67 0.87
C ARG A 75 -13.56 -8.91 2.18
N LEU A 76 -12.60 -8.06 2.55
CA LEU A 76 -12.67 -7.23 3.75
C LEU A 76 -13.92 -6.34 3.74
N PHE A 77 -14.16 -5.63 2.64
CA PHE A 77 -15.32 -4.74 2.54
C PHE A 77 -16.64 -5.51 2.45
N THR A 78 -16.70 -6.64 1.76
CA THR A 78 -17.92 -7.45 1.66
C THR A 78 -18.30 -8.02 3.02
N THR A 79 -17.33 -8.52 3.79
CA THR A 79 -17.58 -9.04 5.14
C THR A 79 -18.14 -7.97 6.08
N TYR A 80 -17.67 -6.72 5.96
CA TYR A 80 -18.06 -5.67 6.91
C TYR A 80 -19.29 -4.85 6.46
N PHE A 81 -19.37 -4.51 5.17
CA PHE A 81 -20.38 -3.61 4.64
C PHE A 81 -21.44 -4.29 3.77
N GLY A 82 -21.23 -5.55 3.39
CA GLY A 82 -22.09 -6.31 2.47
C GLY A 82 -21.67 -6.17 1.01
N GLU A 83 -22.27 -7.00 0.15
CA GLU A 83 -21.95 -7.06 -1.28
C GLU A 83 -22.48 -5.85 -2.06
N SER A 84 -23.63 -5.30 -1.64
CA SER A 84 -24.32 -4.20 -2.34
C SER A 84 -23.53 -2.90 -2.43
N VAL A 85 -22.47 -2.73 -1.61
CA VAL A 85 -21.65 -1.51 -1.63
C VAL A 85 -20.42 -1.60 -2.51
N GLN A 86 -20.05 -2.79 -2.99
CA GLN A 86 -18.75 -3.03 -3.63
C GLN A 86 -18.54 -2.14 -4.85
N ASP A 87 -19.48 -2.14 -5.80
CA ASP A 87 -19.32 -1.37 -7.04
C ASP A 87 -19.30 0.14 -6.78
N VAL A 88 -20.20 0.64 -5.93
CA VAL A 88 -20.23 2.06 -5.54
C VAL A 88 -18.94 2.47 -4.83
N LEU A 89 -18.39 1.60 -3.98
CA LEU A 89 -17.15 1.87 -3.26
C LEU A 89 -15.95 1.96 -4.21
N PHE A 90 -15.78 0.99 -5.11
CA PHE A 90 -14.65 1.00 -6.04
C PHE A 90 -14.75 2.12 -7.08
N LEU A 91 -15.96 2.50 -7.50
CA LEU A 91 -16.15 3.69 -8.34
C LEU A 91 -15.76 4.98 -7.60
N ARG A 92 -16.07 5.09 -6.30
CA ARG A 92 -15.62 6.22 -5.47
C ARG A 92 -14.11 6.23 -5.27
N ILE A 93 -13.50 5.07 -5.06
CA ILE A 93 -12.03 4.93 -5.01
C ILE A 93 -11.43 5.43 -6.33
N ALA A 94 -11.92 4.96 -7.48
CA ALA A 94 -11.43 5.39 -8.79
C ALA A 94 -11.54 6.91 -8.96
N SER A 95 -12.69 7.51 -8.63
CA SER A 95 -12.89 8.96 -8.73
C SER A 95 -11.95 9.75 -7.82
N ASN A 96 -11.78 9.31 -6.57
CA ASN A 96 -10.91 9.97 -5.61
C ASN A 96 -9.43 9.89 -6.02
N VAL A 97 -8.99 8.71 -6.49
CA VAL A 97 -7.64 8.52 -7.02
C VAL A 97 -7.44 9.39 -8.26
N SER A 98 -8.39 9.40 -9.20
CA SER A 98 -8.29 10.24 -10.41
C SER A 98 -8.06 11.71 -10.08
N LYS A 99 -8.86 12.27 -9.15
CA LYS A 99 -8.73 13.67 -8.69
C LYS A 99 -7.40 13.95 -7.99
N TYR A 100 -6.79 12.94 -7.37
CA TYR A 100 -5.47 13.05 -6.76
C TYR A 100 -4.38 13.04 -7.84
N LEU A 101 -4.45 12.09 -8.77
CA LEU A 101 -3.50 11.89 -9.85
C LEU A 101 -3.47 13.06 -10.85
N ASP A 102 -4.60 13.76 -10.98
CA ASP A 102 -4.71 15.00 -11.77
C ASP A 102 -3.80 16.12 -11.24
N LYS A 103 -3.42 16.07 -9.96
CA LYS A 103 -2.60 17.10 -9.31
C LYS A 103 -1.14 16.69 -9.16
N ARG A 104 -0.87 15.40 -8.97
CA ARG A 104 0.47 14.85 -8.75
C ARG A 104 0.47 13.34 -8.87
N LYS A 105 1.64 12.78 -9.18
CA LYS A 105 1.85 11.33 -9.18
C LYS A 105 1.61 10.71 -7.80
N GLY A 106 0.93 9.56 -7.80
CA GLY A 106 0.75 8.72 -6.62
C GLY A 106 1.80 7.62 -6.61
N LYS A 107 2.60 7.54 -5.54
CA LYS A 107 3.64 6.52 -5.38
C LYS A 107 3.46 5.73 -4.08
N HIS A 108 3.78 4.44 -4.14
CA HIS A 108 3.96 3.55 -3.01
C HIS A 108 5.43 3.59 -2.60
N ASN A 109 5.67 3.65 -1.29
CA ASN A 109 6.98 3.41 -0.71
C ASN A 109 7.10 1.92 -0.36
N VAL A 110 8.07 1.25 -0.95
CA VAL A 110 8.33 -0.17 -0.76
C VAL A 110 9.65 -0.34 -0.01
N ILE A 111 9.59 -0.98 1.16
CA ILE A 111 10.78 -1.33 1.94
C ILE A 111 11.19 -2.75 1.56
N ALA A 112 12.37 -2.90 0.96
CA ALA A 112 13.00 -4.18 0.68
C ALA A 112 14.16 -4.41 1.68
N LEU A 113 14.25 -5.63 2.21
CA LEU A 113 15.25 -6.00 3.23
C LEU A 113 15.98 -7.27 2.80
N SER A 114 17.29 -7.30 3.03
CA SER A 114 18.09 -8.52 3.06
C SER A 114 18.52 -8.78 4.49
N LEU A 115 18.19 -9.96 5.00
CA LEU A 115 18.41 -10.36 6.39
C LEU A 115 19.28 -11.63 6.43
N ALA A 116 20.24 -11.66 7.35
CA ALA A 116 20.95 -12.88 7.74
C ALA A 116 20.48 -13.31 9.12
N ARG A 117 20.37 -14.62 9.36
CA ARG A 117 20.03 -15.14 10.68
C ARG A 117 21.21 -14.96 11.64
N THR A 118 20.96 -14.57 12.88
CA THR A 118 21.96 -14.63 13.95
C THR A 118 22.08 -16.07 14.45
N TYR A 119 23.32 -16.54 14.60
CA TYR A 119 23.64 -17.74 15.36
C TYR A 119 24.31 -17.28 16.67
N GLY A 120 23.99 -17.93 17.78
CA GLY A 120 24.38 -17.51 19.13
C GLY A 120 25.87 -17.15 19.23
N ASP A 121 26.13 -15.95 19.73
CA ASP A 121 27.41 -15.40 20.20
C ASP A 121 28.53 -15.11 19.18
N GLY A 122 28.29 -15.03 17.87
CA GLY A 122 29.39 -14.67 16.97
C GLY A 122 29.05 -14.47 15.51
N VAL A 123 29.44 -13.30 15.02
CA VAL A 123 29.64 -12.92 13.61
C VAL A 123 30.49 -13.99 12.90
N LEU A 124 30.09 -14.39 11.68
CA LEU A 124 31.07 -14.81 10.67
C LEU A 124 31.67 -13.55 10.04
#